data_AF-A0A662YSZ8-F1
#
_entry.id   AF-A0A662YSZ8-F1
#
_cell.length_a   1.000
_cell.length_b   1.000
_cell.length_c   1.000
_cell.angle_alpha   90.00
_cell.angle_beta   90.00
_cell.angle_gamma   90.00
#
_symmetry.space_group_name_H-M   'P 1'
#
loop_
_entity.id
_entity.type
_entity.pdbx_description
1 polymer ?
#
loop_
_entity_poly.entity_id
_entity_poly.type
_entity_poly.pdbx_seq_one_letter_code
_entity_poly.pdbx_strand_id
1 'polypeptide(L)'
;MTRRARPLLCSVWVAWTGIHERTFIAVKPDGVQRRLVGEIMRRFEQKGFKLVGLKLVQASESLLKEHYLELRNKPFYKGLVRYMGSGPVVAMVWQGLDVVKTSRKMLGETNPADSAPGTIRGDYCVEVGRNVIHGSDSVESAQREVSLWFKQHELVCWEDAGEPWIYE
;
A
#
# COMPACT_ATOMS: atom_id res chain seq x y z
N MET A 1 -30.26 13.67 -25.06
CA MET A 1 -29.26 12.68 -25.52
C MET A 1 -28.41 12.24 -24.33
N THR A 2 -28.92 11.29 -23.54
CA THR A 2 -28.17 10.68 -22.44
C THR A 2 -27.13 9.74 -23.03
N ARG A 3 -25.85 10.14 -23.04
CA ARG A 3 -24.75 9.20 -23.28
C ARG A 3 -24.86 8.12 -22.21
N ARG A 4 -25.32 6.92 -22.59
CA ARG A 4 -25.20 5.74 -21.73
C ARG A 4 -23.71 5.57 -21.44
N ALA A 5 -23.30 5.75 -20.19
CA ALA A 5 -21.97 5.39 -19.74
C ALA A 5 -21.74 3.93 -20.15
N ARG A 6 -20.78 3.69 -21.05
CA ARG A 6 -20.33 2.32 -21.30
C ARG A 6 -19.79 1.82 -19.95
N PRO A 7 -20.21 0.65 -19.47
CA PRO A 7 -19.58 0.08 -18.29
C PRO A 7 -18.10 -0.06 -18.64
N LEU A 8 -17.24 0.65 -17.91
CA LEU A 8 -15.81 0.42 -17.96
C LEU A 8 -15.60 -1.03 -17.54
N LEU A 9 -15.45 -1.91 -18.53
CA LEU A 9 -15.02 -3.27 -18.32
C LEU A 9 -13.62 -3.14 -17.73
N CYS A 10 -13.55 -3.20 -16.40
CA CYS A 10 -12.32 -3.48 -15.71
C CYS A 10 -11.96 -4.90 -16.07
N SER A 11 -11.30 -5.05 -17.21
CA SER A 11 -10.77 -6.33 -17.58
C SER A 11 -9.68 -6.61 -16.55
N VAL A 12 -9.83 -7.71 -15.84
CA VAL A 12 -8.80 -8.35 -15.01
C VAL A 12 -7.50 -8.60 -15.79
N TRP A 13 -7.56 -8.35 -17.10
CA TRP A 13 -6.52 -8.52 -18.10
C TRP A 13 -5.73 -7.25 -18.39
N VAL A 14 -6.06 -6.10 -17.77
CA VAL A 14 -5.18 -4.93 -17.81
C VAL A 14 -3.93 -5.30 -17.02
N ALA A 15 -2.84 -5.55 -17.74
CA ALA A 15 -1.54 -5.76 -17.15
C ALA A 15 -1.19 -4.57 -16.24
N TRP A 16 -0.59 -4.84 -15.08
CA TRP A 16 -0.18 -3.81 -14.13
C TRP A 16 1.07 -3.10 -14.63
N THR A 17 0.93 -2.35 -15.72
CA THR A 17 2.00 -1.65 -16.42
C THR A 17 1.61 -0.20 -16.67
N GLY A 18 2.61 0.67 -16.82
CA GLY A 18 2.39 2.10 -17.04
C GLY A 18 1.54 2.73 -15.94
N ILE A 19 0.55 3.55 -16.32
CA ILE A 19 -0.36 4.23 -15.37
C ILE A 19 -1.31 3.26 -14.62
N HIS A 20 -1.32 1.98 -15.00
CA HIS A 20 -2.11 0.93 -14.36
C HIS A 20 -1.28 0.04 -13.42
N GLU A 21 0.02 0.32 -13.22
CA GLU A 21 0.82 -0.34 -12.18
C GLU A 21 0.14 -0.14 -10.81
N ARG A 22 0.23 -1.17 -9.95
CA ARG A 22 -0.35 -1.17 -8.60
C ARG A 22 0.69 -1.56 -7.56
N THR A 23 0.55 -1.02 -6.36
CA THR A 23 1.36 -1.38 -5.19
C THR A 23 0.47 -1.68 -3.99
N PHE A 24 0.93 -2.55 -3.10
CA PHE A 24 0.31 -2.77 -1.80
C PHE A 24 0.95 -1.86 -0.75
N ILE A 25 0.13 -1.13 -0.01
CA ILE A 25 0.54 -0.31 1.13
C ILE A 25 -0.24 -0.76 2.36
N ALA A 26 0.44 -0.86 3.51
CA ALA A 26 -0.24 -1.14 4.77
C ALA A 26 0.20 -0.17 5.87
N VAL A 27 -0.74 0.55 6.47
CA VAL A 27 -0.52 1.27 7.73
C VAL A 27 -0.53 0.24 8.85
N LYS A 28 0.62 0.09 9.50
CA LYS A 28 0.87 -0.89 10.57
C LYS A 28 0.11 -0.52 11.86
N PRO A 29 0.03 -1.42 12.85
CA PRO A 29 -0.74 -1.17 14.07
C PRO A 29 -0.37 0.12 14.81
N ASP A 30 0.92 0.44 14.89
CA ASP A 30 1.41 1.71 15.46
C ASP A 30 0.91 2.94 14.69
N GLY A 31 0.90 2.89 13.35
CA GLY A 31 0.37 3.98 12.52
C GLY A 31 -1.13 4.22 12.75
N VAL A 32 -1.90 3.14 12.88
CA VAL A 32 -3.35 3.23 13.19
C VAL A 32 -3.59 3.77 14.60
N GLN A 33 -2.87 3.26 15.60
CA GLN A 33 -3.01 3.70 16.99
C GLN A 33 -2.61 5.17 17.18
N ARG A 34 -1.65 5.65 16.37
CA ARG A 34 -1.20 7.06 16.35
C ARG A 34 -2.05 7.96 15.45
N ARG A 35 -3.16 7.45 14.91
CA ARG A 35 -4.11 8.22 14.07
C ARG A 35 -3.48 8.79 12.79
N LEU A 36 -2.46 8.12 12.25
CA LEU A 36 -1.74 8.57 11.04
C LEU A 36 -2.37 8.12 9.72
N VAL A 37 -3.48 7.38 9.76
CA VAL A 37 -4.13 6.82 8.56
C VAL A 37 -4.48 7.91 7.54
N GLY A 38 -5.21 8.95 7.96
CA GLY A 38 -5.62 10.03 7.08
C GLY A 38 -4.43 10.81 6.51
N GLU A 39 -3.42 11.05 7.33
CA GLU A 39 -2.21 11.76 6.91
C GLU A 39 -1.40 10.96 5.88
N ILE A 40 -1.27 9.63 6.07
CA ILE A 40 -0.62 8.75 5.10
C ILE A 40 -1.42 8.72 3.80
N MET A 41 -2.73 8.48 3.85
CA MET A 41 -3.59 8.44 2.66
C MET A 41 -3.50 9.75 1.86
N ARG A 42 -3.60 10.89 2.56
CA ARG A 42 -3.51 12.22 1.97
C ARG A 42 -2.24 12.40 1.14
N ARG A 43 -1.10 11.87 1.56
CA ARG A 43 0.16 11.97 0.78
C ARG A 43 0.11 11.23 -0.56
N PHE A 44 -0.59 10.09 -0.62
CA PHE A 44 -0.80 9.35 -1.87
C PHE A 44 -1.84 10.02 -2.77
N GLU A 45 -2.94 10.50 -2.18
CA GLU A 45 -3.98 11.25 -2.92
C GLU A 45 -3.42 12.52 -3.54
N GLN A 46 -2.70 13.34 -2.77
CA GLN A 46 -2.09 14.58 -3.27
C GLN A 46 -1.01 14.33 -4.33
N LYS A 47 -0.40 13.15 -4.35
CA LYS A 47 0.58 12.78 -5.38
C LYS A 47 -0.10 12.52 -6.73
N GLY A 48 -1.41 12.24 -6.75
CA GLY A 48 -2.15 11.84 -7.94
C GLY A 48 -2.26 10.33 -8.12
N PHE A 49 -1.95 9.53 -7.09
CA PHE A 49 -2.19 8.10 -7.13
C PHE A 49 -3.65 7.77 -6.84
N LYS A 50 -4.14 6.76 -7.54
CA LYS A 50 -5.54 6.35 -7.50
C LYS A 50 -5.74 5.23 -6.48
N LEU A 51 -6.63 5.43 -5.52
CA LEU A 51 -7.01 4.38 -4.56
C LEU A 51 -7.95 3.38 -5.25
N VAL A 52 -7.55 2.11 -5.29
CA VAL A 52 -8.33 1.02 -5.92
C VAL A 52 -8.71 -0.09 -4.95
N GLY A 53 -8.23 -0.05 -3.71
CA GLY A 53 -8.65 -0.96 -2.64
C GLY A 53 -8.29 -0.40 -1.27
N LEU A 54 -9.17 -0.56 -0.28
CA LEU A 54 -8.98 -0.08 1.09
C LEU A 54 -9.76 -0.97 2.07
N LYS A 55 -9.11 -1.42 3.14
CA LYS A 55 -9.81 -2.06 4.28
C LYS A 55 -9.04 -1.95 5.58
N LEU A 56 -9.78 -1.80 6.68
CA LEU A 56 -9.29 -1.93 8.06
C LEU A 56 -9.48 -3.38 8.50
N VAL A 57 -8.40 -4.06 8.87
CA VAL A 57 -8.44 -5.48 9.23
C VAL A 57 -7.59 -5.80 10.45
N GLN A 58 -8.02 -6.78 11.24
CA GLN A 58 -7.15 -7.49 12.17
C GLN A 58 -6.56 -8.68 11.40
N ALA A 59 -5.29 -8.59 10.99
CA ALA A 59 -4.66 -9.63 10.18
C ALA A 59 -4.45 -10.91 11.00
N SER A 60 -4.81 -12.07 10.43
CA SER A 60 -4.58 -13.36 11.08
C SER A 60 -3.09 -13.69 11.11
N GLU A 61 -2.67 -14.49 12.08
CA GLU A 61 -1.30 -14.97 12.16
C GLU A 61 -0.89 -15.76 10.89
N SER A 62 -1.81 -16.54 10.32
CA SER A 62 -1.57 -17.27 9.07
C SER A 62 -1.29 -16.34 7.88
N LEU A 63 -2.09 -15.28 7.73
CA LEU A 63 -1.90 -14.27 6.68
C LEU A 63 -0.54 -13.56 6.84
N LEU A 64 -0.18 -13.20 8.06
CA LEU A 64 1.08 -12.51 8.36
C LEU A 64 2.30 -13.40 8.15
N LYS A 65 2.21 -14.69 8.47
CA LYS A 65 3.28 -15.67 8.18
C LYS A 65 3.51 -15.83 6.68
N GLU A 66 2.43 -15.88 5.91
CA GLU A 66 2.52 -15.93 4.45
C GLU A 66 3.09 -14.64 3.87
N HIS A 67 2.63 -13.48 4.35
CA HIS A 67 3.12 -12.17 3.91
C HIS A 67 4.63 -11.99 4.17
N TYR A 68 5.14 -12.47 5.32
CA TYR A 68 6.55 -12.39 5.68
C TYR A 68 7.33 -13.69 5.42
N LEU A 69 6.86 -14.56 4.53
CA LEU A 69 7.44 -15.89 4.31
C LEU A 69 8.94 -15.84 3.98
N GLU A 70 9.36 -14.86 3.18
CA GLU A 70 10.77 -14.64 2.79
C GLU A 70 11.67 -14.31 4.00
N LEU A 71 11.08 -13.79 5.08
CA LEU A 71 11.77 -13.43 6.32
C LEU A 71 11.74 -14.53 7.37
N ARG A 72 11.15 -15.71 7.10
CA ARG A 72 10.92 -16.78 8.10
C ARG A 72 12.16 -17.23 8.88
N ASN A 73 13.34 -17.12 8.27
CA ASN A 73 14.62 -17.52 8.86
C ASN A 73 15.33 -16.37 9.60
N LYS A 74 14.77 -15.16 9.61
CA LYS A 74 15.35 -13.99 10.28
C LYS A 74 15.02 -14.03 11.78
N PRO A 75 15.95 -13.63 12.67
CA PRO A 75 15.74 -13.72 14.12
C PRO A 75 14.55 -12.89 14.63
N PHE A 76 14.21 -11.81 13.92
CA PHE A 76 13.09 -10.93 14.27
C PHE A 76 11.73 -11.38 13.72
N TYR A 77 11.65 -12.44 12.91
CA TYR A 77 10.43 -12.86 12.22
C TYR A 77 9.24 -13.10 13.15
N LYS A 78 9.45 -13.86 14.23
CA LYS A 78 8.40 -14.14 15.23
C LYS A 78 7.89 -12.86 15.88
N GLY A 79 8.80 -11.93 16.19
CA GLY A 79 8.47 -10.62 16.73
C GLY A 79 7.67 -9.77 15.74
N LEU A 80 8.05 -9.79 14.45
CA LEU A 80 7.37 -9.06 13.38
C LEU A 80 5.94 -9.56 13.17
N VAL A 81 5.73 -10.88 13.10
CA VAL A 81 4.39 -11.48 12.97
C VAL A 81 3.53 -11.14 14.18
N ARG A 82 4.05 -11.30 15.41
CA ARG A 82 3.33 -10.94 16.64
C ARG A 82 2.97 -9.46 16.67
N TYR A 83 3.90 -8.61 16.28
CA TYR A 83 3.71 -7.16 16.23
C TYR A 83 2.61 -6.77 15.24
N MET A 84 2.68 -7.26 14.00
CA MET A 84 1.67 -6.95 12.98
C MET A 84 0.29 -7.52 13.33
N GLY A 85 0.24 -8.62 14.08
CA GLY A 85 -1.01 -9.22 14.58
C GLY A 85 -1.52 -8.60 15.90
N SER A 86 -0.81 -7.62 16.48
CA SER A 86 -1.17 -7.05 17.79
C SER A 86 -2.29 -6.01 17.75
N GLY A 87 -2.70 -5.57 16.56
CA GLY A 87 -3.74 -4.56 16.40
C GLY A 87 -4.17 -4.40 14.95
N PRO A 88 -5.07 -3.45 14.68
CA PRO A 88 -5.63 -3.26 13.35
C PRO A 88 -4.61 -2.68 12.37
N VAL A 89 -4.74 -3.08 11.11
CA VAL A 89 -3.94 -2.62 9.98
C VAL A 89 -4.88 -2.01 8.94
N VAL A 90 -4.47 -0.90 8.32
CA VAL A 90 -5.16 -0.39 7.12
C VAL A 90 -4.41 -0.87 5.90
N ALA A 91 -4.97 -1.84 5.20
CA ALA A 91 -4.46 -2.35 3.94
C ALA A 91 -5.03 -1.52 2.77
N MET A 92 -4.18 -1.17 1.81
CA MET A 92 -4.50 -0.34 0.66
C MET A 92 -3.86 -0.86 -0.61
N VAL A 93 -4.51 -0.58 -1.74
CA VAL A 93 -3.94 -0.75 -3.07
C VAL A 93 -4.01 0.58 -3.80
N TRP A 94 -2.84 1.08 -4.20
CA TRP A 94 -2.69 2.32 -4.95
C TRP A 94 -2.27 2.02 -6.38
N GLN A 95 -2.80 2.76 -7.34
CA GLN A 95 -2.54 2.62 -8.77
C GLN A 95 -1.94 3.91 -9.34
N GLY A 96 -0.98 3.78 -10.25
CA GLY A 96 -0.39 4.89 -11.00
C GLY A 96 0.97 4.55 -11.60
N LEU A 97 1.51 5.47 -12.40
CA LEU A 97 2.82 5.28 -13.05
C LEU A 97 3.95 5.15 -12.02
N ASP A 98 4.77 4.11 -12.14
CA ASP A 98 5.89 3.82 -11.22
C ASP A 98 5.46 3.85 -9.73
N VAL A 99 4.20 3.52 -9.42
CA VAL A 99 3.65 3.65 -8.07
C VAL A 99 4.41 2.81 -7.06
N VAL A 100 4.92 1.62 -7.42
CA VAL A 100 5.74 0.80 -6.50
C VAL A 100 7.00 1.55 -6.10
N LYS A 101 7.79 1.96 -7.09
CA LYS A 101 9.07 2.67 -6.88
C LYS A 101 8.88 4.00 -6.19
N THR A 102 7.88 4.78 -6.60
CA THR A 102 7.60 6.11 -6.06
C THR A 102 7.05 6.02 -4.64
N SER A 103 6.21 5.03 -4.34
CA SER A 103 5.73 4.81 -2.97
C SER A 103 6.88 4.50 -2.02
N ARG A 104 7.85 3.66 -2.43
CA ARG A 104 9.05 3.40 -1.60
C ARG A 104 9.83 4.68 -1.28
N LYS A 105 9.98 5.58 -2.26
CA LYS A 105 10.59 6.90 -2.03
C LYS A 105 9.78 7.76 -1.05
N MET A 106 8.46 7.78 -1.19
CA MET A 106 7.56 8.52 -0.29
C MET A 106 7.57 7.98 1.13
N LEU A 107 7.68 6.66 1.30
CA LEU A 107 7.75 6.01 2.60
C LEU A 107 9.04 6.37 3.35
N GLY A 108 10.17 6.49 2.63
CA GLY A 108 11.50 6.60 3.21
C GLY A 108 12.14 5.24 3.50
N GLU A 109 13.36 5.25 4.01
CA GLU A 109 14.13 4.04 4.30
C GLU A 109 13.50 3.16 5.39
N THR A 110 13.84 1.87 5.44
CA THR A 110 13.24 0.96 6.42
C THR A 110 13.54 1.39 7.86
N ASN A 111 14.76 1.86 8.09
CA ASN A 111 15.18 2.48 9.34
C ASN A 111 14.85 3.98 9.30
N PRO A 112 13.98 4.49 10.20
CA PRO A 112 13.62 5.90 10.22
C PRO A 112 14.79 6.87 10.38
N ALA A 113 15.85 6.46 11.08
CA ALA A 113 17.06 7.28 11.25
C ALA A 113 17.76 7.60 9.91
N ASP A 114 17.56 6.76 8.89
CA ASP A 114 18.11 6.94 7.54
C ASP A 114 17.09 7.58 6.58
N SER A 115 15.88 7.89 7.06
CA SER A 115 14.81 8.47 6.25
C SER A 115 14.90 10.00 6.24
N ALA A 116 14.88 10.60 5.05
CA ALA A 116 14.93 12.05 4.91
C ALA A 116 13.64 12.73 5.41
N PRO A 117 13.72 13.98 5.94
CA PRO A 117 12.55 14.80 6.20
C PRO A 117 11.67 14.94 4.94
N GLY A 118 10.35 14.92 5.14
CA GLY A 118 9.35 14.88 4.06
C GLY A 118 8.92 13.48 3.65
N THR A 119 9.66 12.43 4.04
CA THR A 119 9.21 11.04 3.89
C THR A 119 8.32 10.62 5.06
N ILE A 120 7.43 9.64 4.86
CA ILE A 120 6.49 9.22 5.92
C ILE A 120 7.25 8.74 7.17
N ARG A 121 8.32 7.97 7.01
CA ARG A 121 9.11 7.49 8.14
C ARG A 121 9.99 8.58 8.73
N GLY A 122 10.57 9.46 7.91
CA GLY A 122 11.36 10.59 8.41
C GLY A 122 10.53 11.56 9.27
N ASP A 123 9.27 11.80 8.88
CA ASP A 123 8.40 12.75 9.58
C ASP A 123 7.71 12.14 10.81
N TYR A 124 7.45 10.83 10.79
CA TYR A 124 6.57 10.21 11.79
C TYR A 124 7.20 9.06 12.57
N CYS A 125 8.43 8.64 12.32
CA CYS A 125 9.01 7.47 12.98
C CYS A 125 10.36 7.79 13.63
N VAL A 126 10.73 6.98 14.63
CA VAL A 126 12.00 7.11 15.35
C VAL A 126 12.77 5.79 15.27
N GLU A 127 12.12 4.67 15.58
CA GLU A 127 12.76 3.35 15.63
C GLU A 127 12.27 2.40 14.53
N VAL A 128 13.15 1.54 14.04
CA VAL A 128 12.86 0.55 12.97
C VAL A 128 11.71 -0.40 13.33
N GLY A 129 11.54 -0.74 14.62
CA GLY A 129 10.47 -1.60 15.10
C GLY A 129 9.08 -0.95 15.10
N ARG A 130 9.01 0.38 14.92
CA ARG A 130 7.79 1.21 14.95
C ARG A 130 7.82 2.22 13.80
N ASN A 131 7.99 1.69 12.57
CA ASN A 131 8.14 2.48 11.37
C ASN A 131 6.82 2.68 10.57
N VAL A 132 5.66 2.56 11.24
CA VAL A 132 4.27 2.91 10.84
C VAL A 132 3.68 2.36 9.55
N ILE A 133 4.47 1.99 8.55
CA ILE A 133 4.00 1.72 7.19
C ILE A 133 4.85 0.67 6.48
N HIS A 134 4.19 -0.19 5.72
CA HIS A 134 4.76 -1.12 4.74
C HIS A 134 4.38 -0.70 3.32
N GLY A 135 5.26 -0.98 2.37
CA GLY A 135 4.96 -0.88 0.94
C GLY A 135 5.80 -1.86 0.14
N SER A 136 5.20 -2.49 -0.87
CA SER A 136 5.87 -3.46 -1.74
C SER A 136 7.16 -2.90 -2.33
N ASP A 137 8.21 -3.72 -2.40
CA ASP A 137 9.56 -3.31 -2.85
C ASP A 137 9.83 -3.53 -4.34
N SER A 138 9.01 -4.34 -5.01
CA SER A 138 9.06 -4.64 -6.43
C SER A 138 7.66 -4.85 -7.00
N VAL A 139 7.53 -4.84 -8.32
CA VAL A 139 6.25 -5.10 -9.02
C VAL A 139 5.80 -6.54 -8.74
N GLU A 140 6.73 -7.47 -8.69
CA GLU A 140 6.49 -8.88 -8.37
C GLU A 140 5.97 -9.04 -6.94
N SER A 141 6.61 -8.38 -5.97
CA SER A 141 6.13 -8.35 -4.57
C SER A 141 4.75 -7.70 -4.49
N ALA A 142 4.50 -6.62 -5.24
CA ALA A 142 3.19 -5.97 -5.26
C ALA A 142 2.08 -6.90 -5.76
N GLN A 143 2.31 -7.62 -6.85
CA GLN A 143 1.35 -8.60 -7.37
C GLN A 143 1.02 -9.67 -6.35
N ARG A 144 2.04 -10.25 -5.72
CA ARG A 144 1.88 -11.25 -4.67
C ARG A 144 1.12 -10.70 -3.46
N GLU A 145 1.54 -9.54 -2.95
CA GLU A 145 0.97 -8.92 -1.75
C GLU A 145 -0.49 -8.50 -1.97
N VAL A 146 -0.80 -7.83 -3.08
CA VAL A 146 -2.19 -7.47 -3.39
C VAL A 146 -3.07 -8.72 -3.50
N SER A 147 -2.59 -9.78 -4.18
CA SER A 147 -3.34 -11.03 -4.33
C SER A 147 -3.55 -11.77 -3.00
N LEU A 148 -2.58 -11.67 -2.09
CA LEU A 148 -2.65 -12.25 -0.76
C LEU A 148 -3.65 -11.50 0.14
N TRP A 149 -3.66 -10.17 0.06
CA TRP A 149 -4.45 -9.33 0.96
C TRP A 149 -5.85 -9.01 0.44
N PHE A 150 -6.09 -8.99 -0.87
CA PHE A 150 -7.35 -8.59 -1.49
C PHE A 150 -7.90 -9.65 -2.43
N LYS A 151 -9.18 -9.96 -2.28
CA LYS A 151 -9.95 -10.68 -3.29
C LYS A 151 -10.22 -9.72 -4.46
N GLN A 152 -10.39 -10.29 -5.64
CA GLN A 152 -10.60 -9.51 -6.86
C GLN A 152 -11.78 -8.53 -6.78
N HIS A 153 -12.89 -8.91 -6.12
CA HIS A 153 -14.07 -8.04 -5.96
C HIS A 153 -13.88 -6.92 -4.93
N GLU A 154 -12.80 -6.96 -4.12
CA GLU A 154 -12.44 -5.88 -3.22
C GLU A 154 -11.63 -4.78 -3.93
N LEU A 155 -11.21 -5.03 -5.18
CA LEU A 155 -10.53 -4.04 -6.03
C LEU A 155 -11.55 -3.34 -6.94
N VAL A 156 -11.60 -2.02 -6.84
CA VAL A 156 -12.59 -1.19 -7.54
C VAL A 156 -11.93 -0.50 -8.72
N CYS A 157 -12.66 -0.47 -9.84
CA CYS A 157 -12.26 0.24 -11.04
C CYS A 157 -13.27 1.35 -11.30
N TRP A 158 -12.78 2.56 -11.42
CA TRP A 158 -13.58 3.77 -11.54
C TRP A 158 -12.90 4.74 -12.50
N GLU A 159 -13.62 5.71 -13.05
CA GLU A 159 -13.06 6.74 -13.93
C GLU A 159 -12.43 7.85 -13.09
N ASP A 160 -11.13 8.08 -13.23
CA ASP A 160 -10.46 9.16 -12.52
C ASP A 160 -10.46 10.42 -13.38
N ALA A 161 -11.32 11.38 -13.03
CA ALA A 161 -11.44 12.64 -13.75
C ALA A 161 -10.16 13.50 -13.70
N GLY A 162 -9.24 13.22 -12.75
CA GLY A 162 -7.93 13.86 -12.66
C GLY A 162 -6.90 13.27 -13.62
N GLU A 163 -7.11 12.06 -14.15
CA GLU A 163 -6.12 11.32 -14.96
C GLU A 163 -5.55 12.15 -16.12
N PRO A 164 -6.35 12.86 -16.96
CA PRO A 164 -5.84 13.68 -18.06
C PRO A 164 -5.02 14.92 -17.64
N TRP A 165 -5.04 15.27 -16.35
CA TRP A 165 -4.28 16.39 -15.79
C TRP A 165 -3.03 15.93 -15.03
N ILE A 166 -2.90 14.62 -14.79
CA ILE A 166 -1.78 14.00 -14.09
C ILE A 166 -0.81 13.33 -15.07
N TYR A 167 -1.34 12.73 -16.14
CA TYR A 167 -0.58 12.00 -17.15
C TYR A 167 -0.81 12.60 -18.56
N GLU A 168 0.20 12.47 -19.43
CA GLU A 168 0.19 12.91 -20.83
C GLU A 168 -0.18 11.79 -21.82
#